data_AF-A0A800C693-F1
#
_entry.id   AF-A0A800C693-F1
#
_cell.length_a   1.000
_cell.length_b   1.000
_cell.length_c   1.000
_cell.angle_alpha   90.00
_cell.angle_beta   90.00
_cell.angle_gamma   90.00
#
_symmetry.space_group_name_H-M   'P 1'
#
loop_
_entity.id
_entity.type
_entity.pdbx_description
1 polymer ?
#
loop_
_entity_poly.entity_id
_entity_poly.type
_entity_poly.pdbx_seq_one_letter_code
_entity_poly.pdbx_strand_id
1 'polypeptide(L)'
;MIEIKKDPIRFIRKPPSGALLVQTTNDYPRMCLELRSALQENRPITIVVQNPLVCDWIDALKRCYPEIVVTECDPLQELRDHLGTTSLPPDLTPQAVNELGLLNLPKPTEPVVYVKSWILSQLVGECWGVGTPDPRWQHFVGLASWYLAEASCTGHHQLIQKWMLERCNHWIGNCETYLQKAYRWLLADPYLRAKLLLCRQILLPYEYSQQQDWIRAILGCEHFVPDYIPIRQLPQISREKLLVAEL
;
A
#
# COMPACT_ATOMS: atom_id res chain seq x y z
N MET A 1 16.38 -7.53 -32.88
CA MET A 1 16.13 -6.20 -32.28
C MET A 1 16.94 -6.10 -31.00
N ILE A 2 17.75 -5.05 -30.87
CA ILE A 2 18.59 -4.80 -29.69
C ILE A 2 17.91 -3.73 -28.85
N GLU A 3 17.62 -4.06 -27.60
CA GLU A 3 16.93 -3.18 -26.66
C GLU A 3 17.77 -2.97 -25.41
N ILE A 4 17.93 -1.72 -24.99
CA ILE A 4 18.54 -1.35 -23.72
C ILE A 4 17.50 -0.63 -22.87
N LYS A 5 17.23 -1.17 -21.68
CA LYS A 5 16.34 -0.59 -20.68
C LYS A 5 17.17 0.06 -19.58
N LYS A 6 17.07 1.38 -19.44
CA LYS A 6 17.62 2.11 -18.31
C LYS A 6 16.65 2.02 -17.14
N ASP A 7 17.09 1.45 -16.03
CA ASP A 7 16.30 1.26 -14.82
C ASP A 7 17.13 1.60 -13.56
N PRO A 8 17.60 2.85 -13.41
CA PRO A 8 18.48 3.24 -12.32
C PRO A 8 17.80 3.22 -10.94
N ILE A 9 16.46 3.09 -10.91
CA ILE A 9 15.64 3.21 -9.71
C ILE A 9 15.31 1.82 -9.13
N ARG A 10 15.25 0.76 -9.95
CA ARG A 10 14.95 -0.60 -9.47
C ARG A 10 16.22 -1.44 -9.34
N PHE A 11 16.79 -1.48 -8.15
CA PHE A 11 17.88 -2.42 -7.83
C PHE A 11 17.40 -3.89 -7.70
N ILE A 12 16.09 -4.15 -7.60
CA ILE A 12 15.56 -5.38 -6.95
C ILE A 12 14.82 -6.34 -7.91
N ARG A 13 14.40 -5.92 -9.12
CA ARG A 13 13.70 -6.86 -10.02
C ARG A 13 14.69 -7.80 -10.73
N LYS A 14 14.34 -9.10 -10.78
CA LYS A 14 14.97 -10.04 -11.71
C LYS A 14 14.71 -9.51 -13.14
N PRO A 15 15.76 -9.32 -13.94
CA PRO A 15 15.59 -8.91 -15.33
C PRO A 15 14.80 -9.99 -16.09
N PRO A 16 14.22 -9.66 -17.25
CA PRO A 16 13.58 -10.64 -18.12
C PRO A 16 14.50 -11.87 -18.33
N SER A 17 13.91 -13.06 -18.45
CA SER A 17 14.72 -14.27 -18.67
C SER A 17 15.59 -14.11 -19.92
N GLY A 18 16.90 -14.29 -19.77
CA GLY A 18 17.88 -14.12 -20.85
C GLY A 18 18.35 -12.68 -21.09
N ALA A 19 17.86 -11.68 -20.33
CA ALA A 19 18.39 -10.32 -20.42
C ALA A 19 19.73 -10.19 -19.67
N LEU A 20 20.64 -9.40 -20.24
CA LEU A 20 21.92 -9.07 -19.62
C LEU A 20 21.71 -7.95 -18.59
N LEU A 21 22.10 -8.18 -17.34
CA LEU A 21 21.98 -7.21 -16.26
C LEU A 21 23.30 -6.46 -16.05
N VAL A 22 23.23 -5.14 -15.92
CA VAL A 22 24.37 -4.24 -15.70
C VAL A 22 24.11 -3.45 -14.43
N GLN A 23 24.74 -3.87 -13.33
CA GLN A 23 24.49 -3.30 -11.98
C GLN A 23 25.63 -2.40 -11.53
N THR A 24 26.83 -2.66 -12.02
CA THR A 24 28.06 -1.96 -11.64
C THR A 24 28.76 -1.41 -12.88
N THR A 25 29.69 -0.47 -12.66
CA THR A 25 30.55 0.05 -13.73
C THR A 25 31.45 -1.03 -14.35
N ASN A 26 31.78 -2.08 -13.58
CA ASN A 26 32.60 -3.21 -14.05
C ASN A 26 31.87 -4.10 -15.05
N ASP A 27 30.53 -4.05 -15.09
CA ASP A 27 29.72 -4.80 -16.06
C ASP A 27 29.73 -4.15 -17.45
N TYR A 28 30.09 -2.87 -17.54
CA TYR A 28 30.01 -2.09 -18.78
C TYR A 28 30.89 -2.63 -19.92
N PRO A 29 32.18 -3.01 -19.72
CA PRO A 29 32.98 -3.60 -20.79
C PRO A 29 32.37 -4.90 -21.34
N ARG A 30 31.86 -5.78 -20.47
CA ARG A 30 31.19 -7.02 -20.87
C ARG A 30 29.92 -6.71 -21.67
N MET A 31 29.13 -5.74 -21.22
CA MET A 31 27.95 -5.27 -21.94
C MET A 31 28.31 -4.79 -23.34
N CYS A 32 29.35 -3.98 -23.50
CA CYS A 32 29.80 -3.49 -24.80
C CYS A 32 30.24 -4.61 -25.75
N LEU A 33 30.90 -5.66 -25.22
CA LEU A 33 31.30 -6.83 -26.01
C LEU A 33 30.08 -7.62 -26.49
N GLU A 34 29.16 -7.95 -25.60
CA GLU A 34 27.92 -8.66 -25.94
C GLU A 34 27.07 -7.87 -26.96
N LEU A 35 26.98 -6.56 -26.77
CA LEU A 35 26.28 -5.66 -27.69
C LEU A 35 26.91 -5.69 -29.08
N ARG A 36 28.25 -5.63 -29.18
CA ARG A 36 28.97 -5.69 -30.45
C ARG A 36 28.75 -7.04 -31.15
N SER A 37 28.86 -8.14 -30.42
CA SER A 37 28.60 -9.49 -30.96
C SER A 37 27.16 -9.61 -31.46
N ALA A 38 26.18 -9.14 -30.69
CA ALA A 38 24.78 -9.15 -31.08
C ALA A 38 24.51 -8.32 -32.35
N LEU A 39 25.17 -7.16 -32.50
CA LEU A 39 25.09 -6.34 -33.71
C LEU A 39 25.67 -7.08 -34.93
N GLN A 40 26.85 -7.70 -34.80
CA GLN A 40 27.50 -8.42 -35.89
C GLN A 40 26.71 -9.66 -36.35
N GLU A 41 26.09 -10.35 -35.40
CA GLU A 41 25.30 -11.56 -35.65
C GLU A 41 23.82 -11.26 -35.96
N ASN A 42 23.42 -9.99 -35.93
CA ASN A 42 22.02 -9.55 -36.01
C ASN A 42 21.11 -10.28 -35.00
N ARG A 43 21.64 -10.60 -33.82
CA ARG A 43 20.98 -11.36 -32.75
C ARG A 43 20.19 -10.41 -31.85
N PRO A 44 18.94 -10.73 -31.49
CA PRO A 44 18.22 -9.95 -30.50
C PRO A 44 18.86 -10.09 -29.12
N ILE A 45 18.99 -8.97 -28.40
CA ILE A 45 19.42 -8.94 -27.00
C ILE A 45 18.67 -7.85 -26.26
N THR A 46 18.31 -8.13 -25.01
CA THR A 46 17.79 -7.15 -24.07
C THR A 46 18.82 -6.93 -22.97
N ILE A 47 19.18 -5.68 -22.73
CA ILE A 47 20.12 -5.28 -21.69
C ILE A 47 19.36 -4.40 -20.69
N VAL A 48 19.48 -4.68 -19.39
CA VAL A 48 18.88 -3.88 -18.32
C VAL A 48 20.00 -3.24 -17.52
N VAL A 49 19.99 -1.91 -17.44
CA VAL A 49 21.05 -1.12 -16.80
C VAL A 49 20.50 -0.43 -15.57
N GLN A 50 21.00 -0.84 -14.40
CA GLN A 50 20.62 -0.32 -13.10
C GLN A 50 21.63 0.69 -12.56
N ASN A 51 22.85 0.73 -13.08
CA ASN A 51 23.85 1.67 -12.63
C ASN A 51 23.62 3.07 -13.26
N PRO A 52 23.37 4.12 -12.47
CA PRO A 52 23.11 5.46 -13.01
C PRO A 52 24.24 6.00 -13.89
N LEU A 53 25.51 5.77 -13.52
CA LEU A 53 26.65 6.24 -14.31
C LEU A 53 26.72 5.52 -15.67
N VAL A 54 26.36 4.24 -15.71
CA VAL A 54 26.33 3.49 -16.96
C VAL A 54 25.15 3.92 -17.84
N CYS A 55 24.02 4.30 -17.24
CA CYS A 55 22.90 4.89 -17.99
C CYS A 55 23.34 6.14 -18.78
N ASP A 56 24.18 6.99 -18.21
CA ASP A 56 24.72 8.17 -18.90
C ASP A 56 25.63 7.77 -20.06
N TRP A 57 26.47 6.75 -19.88
CA TRP A 57 27.35 6.23 -20.94
C TRP A 57 26.57 5.65 -22.12
N ILE A 58 25.38 5.09 -21.87
CA ILE A 58 24.53 4.54 -22.93
C ILE A 58 23.97 5.61 -23.85
N ASP A 59 23.77 6.84 -23.38
CA ASP A 59 23.37 7.94 -24.27
C ASP A 59 24.44 8.27 -25.31
N ALA A 60 25.72 8.09 -24.94
CA ALA A 60 26.81 8.20 -25.90
C ALA A 60 26.78 7.05 -26.91
N LEU A 61 26.51 5.82 -26.48
CA LEU A 61 26.41 4.65 -27.37
C LEU A 61 25.28 4.77 -28.39
N LYS A 62 24.12 5.31 -27.99
CA LYS A 62 22.97 5.53 -28.89
C LYS A 62 23.32 6.40 -30.09
N ARG A 63 24.25 7.35 -29.94
CA ARG A 63 24.72 8.19 -31.06
C ARG A 63 25.54 7.42 -32.07
N CYS A 64 26.25 6.38 -31.65
CA CYS A 64 27.10 5.57 -32.52
C CYS A 64 26.34 4.41 -33.18
N TYR A 65 25.24 3.95 -32.57
CA TYR A 65 24.49 2.78 -33.01
C TYR A 65 22.99 3.11 -33.11
N PRO A 66 22.51 3.63 -34.25
CA PRO A 66 21.13 4.08 -34.41
C PRO A 66 20.10 2.95 -34.35
N GLU A 67 20.54 1.70 -34.56
CA GLU A 67 19.73 0.49 -34.50
C GLU A 67 19.47 -0.04 -33.07
N ILE A 68 20.05 0.61 -32.05
CA ILE A 68 19.76 0.33 -30.64
C ILE A 68 18.55 1.13 -30.19
N VAL A 69 17.54 0.42 -29.68
CA VAL A 69 16.41 1.03 -28.99
C VAL A 69 16.76 1.20 -27.53
N VAL A 70 16.85 2.45 -27.06
CA VAL A 70 17.06 2.76 -25.64
C VAL A 70 15.75 3.27 -25.07
N THR A 71 15.22 2.57 -24.06
CA THR A 71 14.02 2.94 -23.31
C THR A 71 14.37 3.23 -21.86
N GLU A 72 13.72 4.23 -21.29
CA GLU A 72 13.82 4.53 -19.85
C GLU A 72 12.60 3.92 -19.16
N CYS A 73 12.85 3.09 -18.16
CA CYS A 73 11.80 2.53 -17.33
C CYS A 73 11.30 3.63 -16.37
N ASP A 74 10.11 4.17 -16.64
CA ASP A 74 9.42 5.07 -15.72
C ASP A 74 8.46 4.26 -14.83
N PRO A 75 8.76 4.07 -13.52
CA PRO A 75 7.88 3.35 -12.61
C PRO A 75 6.48 3.95 -12.50
N LEU A 76 6.34 5.27 -12.67
CA LEU A 76 5.04 5.91 -12.64
C LEU A 76 4.23 5.57 -13.90
N GLN A 77 4.86 5.57 -15.08
CA GLN A 77 4.17 5.16 -16.30
C GLN A 77 3.77 3.70 -16.26
N GLU A 78 4.65 2.80 -15.82
CA GLU A 78 4.28 1.40 -15.65
C GLU A 78 3.15 1.22 -14.64
N LEU A 79 3.11 2.03 -13.57
CA LEU A 79 2.02 1.98 -12.59
C LEU A 79 0.70 2.47 -13.20
N ARG A 80 0.73 3.54 -14.02
CA ARG A 80 -0.44 4.00 -14.78
C ARG A 80 -1.00 2.87 -15.65
N ASP A 81 -0.14 2.20 -16.41
CA ASP A 81 -0.52 1.10 -17.29
C ASP A 81 -1.02 -0.12 -16.49
N HIS A 82 -0.39 -0.42 -15.35
CA HIS A 82 -0.78 -1.50 -14.46
C HIS A 82 -2.18 -1.28 -13.88
N LEU A 83 -2.47 -0.05 -13.45
CA LEU A 83 -3.74 0.35 -12.85
C LEU A 83 -4.83 0.73 -13.87
N GLY A 84 -4.47 0.84 -15.15
CA GLY A 84 -5.37 1.33 -16.20
C GLY A 84 -5.82 2.77 -15.99
N THR A 85 -4.98 3.63 -15.41
CA THR A 85 -5.33 5.01 -15.04
C THR A 85 -4.40 6.02 -15.68
N THR A 86 -4.91 7.21 -15.95
CA THR A 86 -4.11 8.32 -16.50
C THR A 86 -3.52 9.22 -15.41
N SER A 87 -4.03 9.13 -14.18
CA SER A 87 -3.69 10.03 -13.08
C SER A 87 -3.17 9.26 -11.87
N LEU A 88 -2.06 9.74 -11.32
CA LEU A 88 -1.49 9.24 -10.07
C LEU A 88 -1.51 10.36 -9.02
N PRO A 89 -1.51 10.02 -7.71
CA PRO A 89 -1.36 11.00 -6.66
C PRO A 89 -0.08 11.83 -6.86
N PRO A 90 -0.13 13.16 -6.71
CA PRO A 90 1.01 14.02 -7.02
C PRO A 90 2.19 13.83 -6.07
N ASP A 91 1.94 13.27 -4.89
CA ASP A 91 2.96 12.94 -3.89
C ASP A 91 3.54 11.52 -4.05
N LEU A 92 3.10 10.76 -5.05
CA LEU A 92 3.66 9.45 -5.36
C LEU A 92 4.91 9.59 -6.26
N THR A 93 6.07 9.25 -5.73
CA THR A 93 7.35 9.31 -6.45
C THR A 93 7.73 7.96 -7.05
N PRO A 94 8.59 7.90 -8.10
CA PRO A 94 9.10 6.64 -8.63
C PRO A 94 9.77 5.76 -7.58
N GLN A 95 10.48 6.37 -6.63
CA GLN A 95 11.10 5.69 -5.50
C GLN A 95 10.05 5.03 -4.60
N ALA A 96 8.99 5.75 -4.24
CA ALA A 96 7.91 5.22 -3.42
C ALA A 96 7.18 4.06 -4.11
N VAL A 97 6.98 4.11 -5.44
CA VAL A 97 6.40 2.99 -6.22
C VAL A 97 7.21 1.71 -6.01
N ASN A 98 8.54 1.81 -6.03
CA ASN A 98 9.44 0.68 -5.87
C ASN A 98 9.52 0.20 -4.42
N GLU A 99 9.70 1.11 -3.46
CA GLU A 99 9.80 0.79 -2.02
C GLU A 99 8.53 0.12 -1.49
N LEU A 100 7.37 0.59 -1.93
CA LEU A 100 6.07 0.01 -1.60
C LEU A 100 5.73 -1.23 -2.44
N GLY A 101 6.57 -1.58 -3.42
CA GLY A 101 6.35 -2.73 -4.30
C GLY A 101 5.03 -2.67 -5.09
N LEU A 102 4.55 -1.47 -5.45
CA LEU A 102 3.19 -1.29 -6.00
C LEU A 102 2.93 -2.07 -7.29
N LEU A 103 3.98 -2.27 -8.10
CA LEU A 103 3.90 -3.02 -9.35
C LEU A 103 3.88 -4.54 -9.17
N ASN A 104 4.06 -5.02 -7.94
CA ASN A 104 3.94 -6.44 -7.58
C ASN A 104 2.56 -6.77 -7.00
N LEU A 105 1.74 -5.75 -6.75
CA LEU A 105 0.38 -5.95 -6.26
C LEU A 105 -0.48 -6.63 -7.35
N PRO A 106 -1.57 -7.31 -6.94
CA PRO A 106 -2.48 -7.93 -7.89
C PRO A 106 -3.02 -6.90 -8.88
N LYS A 107 -2.96 -7.23 -10.18
CA LYS A 107 -3.50 -6.35 -11.21
C LYS A 107 -5.03 -6.20 -11.01
N PRO A 108 -5.55 -4.98 -10.95
CA PRO A 108 -6.99 -4.77 -10.78
C PRO A 108 -7.75 -5.26 -12.02
N THR A 109 -8.97 -5.77 -11.82
CA THR A 109 -9.85 -6.23 -12.91
C THR A 109 -10.40 -5.07 -13.73
N GLU A 110 -10.56 -3.91 -13.11
CA GLU A 110 -11.09 -2.70 -13.72
C GLU A 110 -10.10 -1.52 -13.55
N PRO A 111 -10.15 -0.52 -14.44
CA PRO A 111 -9.40 0.73 -14.29
C PRO A 111 -9.59 1.38 -12.92
N VAL A 112 -8.48 1.70 -12.25
CA VAL A 112 -8.52 2.31 -10.91
C VAL A 112 -8.71 3.82 -11.00
N VAL A 113 -9.87 4.28 -10.54
CA VAL A 113 -10.21 5.72 -10.46
C VAL A 113 -9.53 6.39 -9.27
N TYR A 114 -9.59 5.77 -8.09
CA TYR A 114 -9.05 6.32 -6.85
C TYR A 114 -7.78 5.57 -6.42
N VAL A 115 -6.65 5.89 -7.08
CA VAL A 115 -5.36 5.21 -6.87
C VAL A 115 -4.96 5.18 -5.40
N LYS A 116 -5.08 6.29 -4.68
CA LYS A 116 -4.74 6.38 -3.26
C LYS A 116 -5.54 5.40 -2.40
N SER A 117 -6.84 5.31 -2.65
CA SER A 117 -7.74 4.38 -1.97
C SER A 117 -7.38 2.93 -2.28
N TRP A 118 -7.07 2.63 -3.55
CA TRP A 118 -6.64 1.29 -3.95
C TRP A 118 -5.31 0.89 -3.29
N ILE A 119 -4.31 1.78 -3.28
CA ILE A 119 -3.02 1.48 -2.62
C ILE A 119 -3.23 1.19 -1.13
N LEU A 120 -4.02 2.01 -0.44
CA LEU A 120 -4.33 1.79 0.97
C LEU A 120 -5.08 0.48 1.21
N SER A 121 -6.00 0.08 0.32
CA SER A 121 -6.72 -1.19 0.45
C SER A 121 -5.81 -2.40 0.29
N GLN A 122 -4.84 -2.33 -0.63
CA GLN A 122 -3.91 -3.42 -0.90
C GLN A 122 -2.81 -3.54 0.16
N LEU A 123 -2.28 -2.41 0.66
CA LEU A 123 -1.12 -2.41 1.54
C LEU A 123 -1.44 -2.39 3.03
N VAL A 124 -2.60 -1.83 3.40
CA VAL A 124 -3.00 -1.66 4.80
C VAL A 124 -4.20 -2.52 5.11
N GLY A 125 -5.22 -2.49 4.25
CA GLY A 125 -6.38 -3.37 4.36
C GLY A 125 -7.62 -2.73 3.77
N GLU A 126 -8.59 -3.56 3.38
CA GLU A 126 -9.75 -3.13 2.59
C GLU A 126 -10.51 -1.93 3.17
N CYS A 127 -10.65 -1.84 4.51
CA CYS A 127 -11.32 -0.71 5.15
C CYS A 127 -10.62 0.63 4.85
N TRP A 128 -9.30 0.65 4.71
CA TRP A 128 -8.54 1.87 4.40
C TRP A 128 -8.73 2.37 2.97
N GLY A 129 -9.27 1.53 2.08
CA GLY A 129 -9.67 1.93 0.74
C GLY A 129 -11.01 2.64 0.65
N VAL A 130 -11.78 2.70 1.74
CA VAL A 130 -13.12 3.32 1.72
C VAL A 130 -12.97 4.85 1.55
N GLY A 131 -13.47 5.33 0.40
CA GLY A 131 -13.58 6.74 0.06
C GLY A 131 -15.03 7.23 0.07
N THR A 132 -15.31 8.24 -0.74
CA THR A 132 -16.65 8.79 -0.96
C THR A 132 -17.49 7.89 -1.88
N PRO A 133 -18.83 7.79 -1.69
CA PRO A 133 -19.65 8.53 -0.74
C PRO A 133 -19.81 7.80 0.61
N ASP A 134 -19.26 8.45 1.62
CA ASP A 134 -19.39 8.30 3.08
C ASP A 134 -18.97 7.00 3.79
N PRO A 135 -18.12 7.12 4.83
CA PRO A 135 -17.97 6.08 5.83
C PRO A 135 -19.30 5.86 6.55
N ARG A 136 -19.69 4.59 6.70
CA ARG A 136 -20.89 4.18 7.45
C ARG A 136 -20.49 3.48 8.75
N TRP A 137 -21.47 3.18 9.60
CA TRP A 137 -21.25 2.35 10.79
C TRP A 137 -20.61 0.99 10.46
N GLN A 138 -20.90 0.42 9.29
CA GLN A 138 -20.24 -0.80 8.81
C GLN A 138 -18.73 -0.59 8.60
N HIS A 139 -18.31 0.53 8.02
CA HIS A 139 -16.90 0.87 7.89
C HIS A 139 -16.25 1.10 9.25
N PHE A 140 -16.93 1.79 10.17
CA PHE A 140 -16.44 1.98 11.54
C PHE A 140 -16.13 0.65 12.25
N VAL A 141 -17.03 -0.33 12.13
CA VAL A 141 -16.82 -1.68 12.66
C VAL A 141 -15.68 -2.40 11.94
N GLY A 142 -15.58 -2.27 10.62
CA GLY A 142 -14.47 -2.82 9.84
C GLY A 142 -13.12 -2.27 10.30
N LEU A 143 -13.04 -0.97 10.55
CA LEU A 143 -11.84 -0.31 11.06
C LEU A 143 -11.48 -0.78 12.48
N ALA A 144 -12.46 -0.90 13.38
CA ALA A 144 -12.23 -1.47 14.71
C ALA A 144 -11.72 -2.93 14.62
N SER A 145 -12.32 -3.73 13.74
CA SER A 145 -11.89 -5.12 13.50
C SER A 145 -10.46 -5.18 12.96
N TRP A 146 -10.08 -4.24 12.09
CA TRP A 146 -8.73 -4.12 11.56
C TRP A 146 -7.71 -3.80 12.67
N TYR A 147 -8.00 -2.81 13.52
CA TYR A 147 -7.12 -2.46 14.66
C TYR A 147 -6.94 -3.62 15.65
N LEU A 148 -7.93 -4.50 15.81
CA LEU A 148 -7.80 -5.69 16.65
C LEU A 148 -6.91 -6.77 16.03
N ALA A 149 -6.95 -6.90 14.71
CA ALA A 149 -6.23 -7.93 13.97
C ALA A 149 -4.75 -7.63 13.80
N GLU A 150 -4.42 -6.36 13.52
CA GLU A 150 -3.06 -5.93 13.20
C GLU A 150 -2.48 -5.10 14.33
N ALA A 151 -2.01 -5.77 15.38
CA ALA A 151 -1.25 -5.11 16.44
C ALA A 151 0.12 -4.56 15.97
N SER A 152 0.59 -4.95 14.77
CA SER A 152 1.99 -4.75 14.35
C SER A 152 2.24 -4.30 12.90
N CYS A 153 1.23 -4.19 12.04
CA CYS A 153 1.42 -3.88 10.61
C CYS A 153 0.91 -2.48 10.24
N THR A 154 1.43 -1.43 10.87
CA THR A 154 1.23 -0.08 10.32
C THR A 154 2.33 0.22 9.32
N GLY A 155 1.94 0.61 8.10
CA GLY A 155 2.84 0.94 6.99
C GLY A 155 4.02 1.79 7.47
N HIS A 156 5.21 1.19 7.55
CA HIS A 156 6.42 1.87 8.00
C HIS A 156 6.86 2.98 7.06
N HIS A 157 6.35 2.96 5.81
CA HIS A 157 6.66 3.97 4.83
C HIS A 157 5.87 5.26 5.09
N GLN A 158 6.59 6.37 5.20
CA GLN A 158 6.05 7.69 5.57
C GLN A 158 4.88 8.15 4.68
N LEU A 159 4.92 7.84 3.38
CA LEU A 159 3.81 8.16 2.46
C LEU A 159 2.50 7.49 2.87
N ILE A 160 2.55 6.21 3.30
CA ILE A 160 1.36 5.47 3.71
C ILE A 160 0.82 6.04 5.01
N GLN A 161 1.68 6.38 5.97
CA GLN A 161 1.27 7.02 7.23
C GLN A 161 0.58 8.36 6.98
N LYS A 162 1.16 9.19 6.11
CA LYS A 162 0.56 10.46 5.68
C LYS A 162 -0.83 10.23 5.08
N TRP A 163 -0.96 9.26 4.18
CA TRP A 163 -2.22 8.94 3.52
C TRP A 163 -3.27 8.37 4.48
N MET A 164 -2.87 7.54 5.44
CA MET A 164 -3.74 7.05 6.51
C MET A 164 -4.24 8.20 7.39
N LEU A 165 -3.38 9.14 7.76
CA LEU A 165 -3.76 10.31 8.56
C LEU A 165 -4.75 11.21 7.81
N GLU A 166 -4.46 11.52 6.53
CA GLU A 166 -5.38 12.27 5.67
C GLU A 166 -6.73 11.56 5.55
N ARG A 167 -6.71 10.23 5.46
CA ARG A 167 -7.92 9.40 5.39
C ARG A 167 -8.73 9.45 6.68
N CYS A 168 -8.08 9.34 7.85
CA CYS A 168 -8.72 9.54 9.14
C CYS A 168 -9.37 10.92 9.25
N ASN A 169 -8.67 11.97 8.86
CA ASN A 169 -9.20 13.33 8.85
C ASN A 169 -10.39 13.48 7.89
N HIS A 170 -10.31 12.85 6.72
CA HIS A 170 -11.41 12.81 5.76
C HIS A 170 -12.65 12.12 6.33
N TRP A 171 -12.49 10.96 6.98
CA TRP A 171 -13.61 10.25 7.60
C TRP A 171 -14.24 11.06 8.73
N ILE A 172 -13.43 11.68 9.60
CA ILE A 172 -13.93 12.58 10.65
C ILE A 172 -14.65 13.78 10.03
N GLY A 173 -14.15 14.35 8.93
CA GLY A 173 -14.69 15.56 8.32
C GLY A 173 -15.99 15.36 7.54
N ASN A 174 -16.24 14.17 7.00
CA ASN A 174 -17.33 13.91 6.04
C ASN A 174 -18.40 12.93 6.55
N CYS A 175 -18.47 12.66 7.86
CA CYS A 175 -19.51 11.82 8.44
C CYS A 175 -20.58 12.63 9.19
N GLU A 176 -21.74 12.02 9.39
CA GLU A 176 -22.74 12.51 10.34
C GLU A 176 -22.16 12.73 11.74
N THR A 177 -22.73 13.67 12.49
CA THR A 177 -22.23 14.15 13.79
C THR A 177 -21.91 13.03 14.79
N TYR A 178 -22.74 11.99 14.90
CA TYR A 178 -22.50 10.88 15.83
C TYR A 178 -21.38 9.95 15.37
N LEU A 179 -21.35 9.62 14.09
CA LEU A 179 -20.30 8.78 13.52
C LEU A 179 -18.94 9.50 13.53
N GLN A 180 -18.93 10.81 13.29
CA GLN A 180 -17.74 11.65 13.48
C GLN A 180 -17.19 11.55 14.91
N LYS A 181 -18.06 11.66 15.93
CA LYS A 181 -17.66 11.51 17.34
C LYS A 181 -17.13 10.09 17.60
N ALA A 182 -17.76 9.07 17.01
CA ALA A 182 -17.31 7.69 17.14
C ALA A 182 -15.91 7.49 16.54
N TYR A 183 -15.61 8.03 15.35
CA TYR A 183 -14.26 7.98 14.78
C TYR A 183 -13.23 8.69 15.66
N ARG A 184 -13.52 9.91 16.11
CA ARG A 184 -12.62 10.64 17.04
C ARG A 184 -12.39 9.85 18.32
N TRP A 185 -13.43 9.19 18.82
CA TRP A 185 -13.29 8.31 19.96
C TRP A 185 -12.37 7.14 19.58
N LEU A 186 -12.72 6.28 18.61
CA LEU A 186 -11.90 5.13 18.24
C LEU A 186 -10.44 5.50 18.00
N LEU A 187 -10.17 6.54 17.20
CA LEU A 187 -8.81 6.90 16.75
C LEU A 187 -7.90 7.49 17.83
N ALA A 188 -8.42 7.89 19.00
CA ALA A 188 -7.58 8.42 20.08
C ALA A 188 -6.82 7.32 20.85
N ASP A 189 -7.32 6.09 20.87
CA ASP A 189 -6.57 4.89 21.29
C ASP A 189 -7.14 3.68 20.53
N PRO A 190 -6.72 3.51 19.25
CA PRO A 190 -7.41 2.62 18.32
C PRO A 190 -7.53 1.18 18.80
N TYR A 191 -6.46 0.63 19.35
CA TYR A 191 -6.41 -0.75 19.80
C TYR A 191 -7.27 -0.97 21.04
N LEU A 192 -7.08 -0.16 22.09
CA LEU A 192 -7.85 -0.29 23.32
C LEU A 192 -9.35 -0.04 23.07
N ARG A 193 -9.68 0.96 22.25
CA ARG A 193 -11.08 1.32 21.96
C ARG A 193 -11.76 0.32 21.04
N ALA A 194 -11.04 -0.31 20.13
CA ALA A 194 -11.57 -1.46 19.41
C ALA A 194 -11.81 -2.66 20.35
N LYS A 195 -10.90 -2.92 21.31
CA LYS A 195 -11.09 -3.96 22.35
C LYS A 195 -12.33 -3.69 23.20
N LEU A 196 -12.55 -2.44 23.60
CA LEU A 196 -13.74 -2.00 24.33
C LEU A 196 -15.04 -2.24 23.54
N LEU A 197 -15.05 -1.88 22.25
CA LEU A 197 -16.22 -2.12 21.38
C LEU A 197 -16.56 -3.60 21.28
N LEU A 198 -15.55 -4.44 21.07
CA LEU A 198 -15.72 -5.89 21.01
C LEU A 198 -16.27 -6.44 22.33
N CYS A 199 -15.64 -6.12 23.47
CA CYS A 199 -16.10 -6.57 24.78
C CYS A 199 -17.56 -6.17 25.00
N ARG A 200 -17.91 -4.93 24.66
CA ARG A 200 -19.27 -4.43 24.79
C ARG A 200 -20.27 -5.19 23.90
N GLN A 201 -19.90 -5.55 22.68
CA GLN A 201 -20.73 -6.38 21.81
C GLN A 201 -20.93 -7.80 22.36
N ILE A 202 -19.87 -8.44 22.87
CA ILE A 202 -19.93 -9.78 23.46
C ILE A 202 -20.84 -9.79 24.69
N LEU A 203 -20.79 -8.72 25.49
CA LEU A 203 -21.50 -8.63 26.75
C LEU A 203 -22.92 -8.06 26.64
N LEU A 204 -23.41 -7.78 25.42
CA LEU A 204 -24.78 -7.29 25.17
C LEU A 204 -25.91 -8.07 25.86
N PRO A 205 -25.82 -9.42 26.03
CA PRO A 205 -26.87 -10.19 26.70
C PRO A 205 -26.98 -9.95 28.22
N TYR A 206 -25.97 -9.36 28.86
CA TYR A 206 -25.89 -9.22 30.32
C TYR A 206 -26.41 -7.86 30.81
N GLU A 207 -26.65 -7.72 32.11
CA GLU A 207 -27.08 -6.44 32.68
C GLU A 207 -25.98 -5.38 32.62
N TYR A 208 -26.36 -4.11 32.45
CA TYR A 208 -25.40 -3.02 32.26
C TYR A 208 -24.31 -2.96 33.34
N SER A 209 -24.69 -3.15 34.62
CA SER A 209 -23.77 -3.20 35.77
C SER A 209 -22.73 -4.31 35.61
N GLN A 210 -23.17 -5.53 35.30
CA GLN A 210 -22.29 -6.68 35.06
C GLN A 210 -21.34 -6.43 33.89
N GLN A 211 -21.83 -5.82 32.81
CA GLN A 211 -20.98 -5.48 31.68
C GLN A 211 -19.85 -4.53 32.07
N GLN A 212 -20.13 -3.51 32.90
CA GLN A 212 -19.12 -2.56 33.35
C GLN A 212 -18.07 -3.22 34.26
N ASP A 213 -18.51 -4.05 35.20
CA ASP A 213 -17.62 -4.75 36.12
C ASP A 213 -16.65 -5.67 35.36
N TRP A 214 -17.15 -6.40 34.35
CA TRP A 214 -16.31 -7.27 33.54
C TRP A 214 -15.39 -6.50 32.59
N ILE A 215 -15.85 -5.42 31.97
CA ILE A 215 -14.99 -4.57 31.13
C ILE A 215 -13.82 -4.00 31.95
N ARG A 216 -14.10 -3.50 33.15
CA ARG A 216 -13.06 -3.00 34.09
C ARG A 216 -12.08 -4.11 34.48
N ALA A 217 -12.58 -5.31 34.76
CA ALA A 217 -11.74 -6.46 35.11
C ALA A 217 -10.84 -6.90 33.94
N ILE A 218 -11.35 -6.90 32.70
CA ILE A 218 -10.61 -7.35 31.51
C ILE A 218 -9.56 -6.32 31.07
N LEU A 219 -9.90 -5.04 31.06
CA LEU A 219 -9.06 -4.00 30.46
C LEU A 219 -8.30 -3.16 31.49
N GLY A 220 -8.58 -3.33 32.79
CA GLY A 220 -7.91 -2.62 33.87
C GLY A 220 -8.15 -1.10 33.87
N CYS A 221 -9.18 -0.61 33.18
CA CYS A 221 -9.43 0.81 33.01
C CYS A 221 -10.92 1.17 33.10
N GLU A 222 -11.22 2.41 33.49
CA GLU A 222 -12.60 2.95 33.55
C GLU A 222 -13.10 3.44 32.18
N HIS A 223 -12.59 2.87 31.09
CA HIS A 223 -12.99 3.34 29.77
C HIS A 223 -14.39 2.86 29.42
N PHE A 224 -15.20 3.80 28.94
CA PHE A 224 -16.57 3.56 28.54
C PHE A 224 -16.72 3.70 27.02
N VAL A 225 -17.56 2.85 26.43
CA VAL A 225 -18.04 3.01 25.05
C VAL A 225 -19.18 4.03 25.06
N PRO A 226 -19.03 5.21 24.46
CA PRO A 226 -20.03 6.27 24.55
C PRO A 226 -21.42 5.85 24.08
N ASP A 227 -22.48 6.32 24.75
CA ASP A 227 -23.88 5.95 24.47
C ASP A 227 -24.36 6.30 23.06
N TYR A 228 -23.72 7.28 22.42
CA TYR A 228 -24.03 7.66 21.05
C TYR A 228 -23.55 6.63 20.01
N ILE A 229 -22.74 5.65 20.41
CA ILE A 229 -22.35 4.52 19.55
C ILE A 229 -23.45 3.46 19.66
N PRO A 230 -24.20 3.16 18.59
CA PRO A 230 -25.38 2.32 18.67
C PRO A 230 -24.98 0.82 18.67
N ILE A 231 -24.35 0.34 19.74
CA ILE A 231 -23.71 -0.99 19.81
C ILE A 231 -24.63 -2.14 19.36
N ARG A 232 -25.92 -2.07 19.69
CA ARG A 232 -26.93 -3.08 19.30
C ARG A 232 -27.24 -3.12 17.79
N GLN A 233 -26.96 -2.04 17.07
CA GLN A 233 -27.22 -1.88 15.64
C GLN A 233 -25.93 -2.05 14.81
N LEU A 234 -24.77 -2.12 15.46
CA LEU A 234 -23.50 -2.33 14.78
C LEU A 234 -23.42 -3.77 14.26
N PRO A 235 -22.86 -3.99 13.06
CA PRO A 235 -22.40 -5.30 12.65
C PRO A 235 -21.47 -5.93 13.70
N GLN A 236 -21.46 -7.26 13.78
CA GLN A 236 -20.57 -7.97 14.69
C GLN A 236 -19.11 -7.75 14.28
N ILE A 237 -18.27 -7.35 15.24
CA ILE A 237 -16.82 -7.34 15.07
C ILE A 237 -16.36 -8.79 14.90
N SER A 238 -15.61 -9.06 13.82
CA SER A 238 -15.14 -10.42 13.54
C SER A 238 -14.20 -10.91 14.64
N ARG A 239 -14.53 -12.05 15.26
CA ARG A 239 -13.76 -12.66 16.35
C ARG A 239 -12.58 -13.48 15.85
N GLU A 240 -12.61 -13.89 14.59
CA GLU A 240 -11.65 -14.81 13.99
C GLU A 240 -10.22 -14.24 13.98
N LYS A 241 -10.07 -12.92 14.08
CA LYS A 241 -8.78 -12.23 14.05
C LYS A 241 -8.15 -11.97 15.42
N LEU A 242 -8.84 -12.27 16.53
CA LEU A 242 -8.32 -12.03 17.89
C LEU A 242 -7.41 -13.16 18.39
N LEU A 243 -7.64 -14.39 17.92
CA LEU A 243 -6.92 -15.59 18.37
C LEU A 243 -5.44 -15.60 17.94
N VAL A 244 -5.01 -14.69 17.06
CA VAL A 244 -3.65 -14.64 16.52
C VAL A 244 -2.76 -13.63 17.28
N ALA A 245 -3.35 -12.71 18.05
CA ALA A 245 -2.59 -11.64 18.72
C ALA A 245 -2.12 -12.00 20.15
N GLU A 246 -2.53 -13.15 20.69
CA GLU A 246 -2.22 -13.61 22.06
C GLU A 246 -1.54 -14.99 22.12
N LEU A 247 -1.01 -15.48 20.99
CA LEU A 247 -0.12 -16.65 20.88
C LEU A 247 1.23 -16.23 20.30
#